data_AF-A0A1E7GD89-F1
#
_entry.id   AF-A0A1E7GD89-F1
#
_cell.length_a   1.000
_cell.length_b   1.000
_cell.length_c   1.000
_cell.angle_alpha   90.00
_cell.angle_beta   90.00
_cell.angle_gamma   90.00
#
_symmetry.space_group_name_H-M   'P 1'
#
loop_
_entity.id
_entity.type
_entity.pdbx_description
1 polymer ?
#
loop_
_entity_poly.entity_id
_entity_poly.type
_entity_poly.pdbx_seq_one_letter_code
_entity_poly.pdbx_strand_id
1 'polypeptide(L)'
;MDDLLPRFLDSDIAVFACPVYFDNVPAVMKNFIDRLSPILLPHFEEDENGEYRHAKRYEKCPKIVVISNAGLPGQTNFEVESLFFRRLARTFHTELIAEIYRGEGEIFRGKDNIMLKPLLGKYKKLLRYAGKEIVEYRMLSEKTIKELEKQIVPPSLYIKFGNEEWDRQSEEGRAD
;
A
#
# COMPACT_ATOMS: atom_id res chain seq x y z
N MET A 1 -20.56 -10.04 -0.35
CA MET A 1 -19.68 -9.98 -1.54
C MET A 1 -20.46 -9.63 -2.78
N ASP A 2 -21.75 -9.98 -2.80
CA ASP A 2 -22.69 -9.78 -3.89
C ASP A 2 -22.68 -8.33 -4.41
N ASP A 3 -22.51 -7.33 -3.54
CA ASP A 3 -22.38 -5.92 -3.96
C ASP A 3 -20.94 -5.46 -4.24
N LEU A 4 -19.94 -6.16 -3.71
CA LEU A 4 -18.53 -5.75 -3.82
C LEU A 4 -17.86 -6.30 -5.07
N LEU A 5 -18.19 -7.52 -5.48
CA LEU A 5 -17.65 -8.14 -6.70
C LEU A 5 -18.02 -7.33 -7.96
N PRO A 6 -19.30 -6.95 -8.19
CA PRO A 6 -19.66 -6.13 -9.35
C PRO A 6 -18.95 -4.78 -9.33
N ARG A 7 -18.88 -4.12 -8.16
CA ARG A 7 -18.19 -2.82 -8.02
C ARG A 7 -16.69 -2.91 -8.29
N PHE A 8 -16.05 -4.00 -7.87
CA PHE A 8 -14.65 -4.24 -8.18
C PHE A 8 -14.45 -4.41 -9.69
N LEU A 9 -15.28 -5.23 -10.35
CA LEU A 9 -15.20 -5.48 -11.79
C LEU A 9 -15.55 -4.25 -12.65
N ASP A 10 -16.47 -3.40 -12.18
CA ASP A 10 -16.87 -2.16 -12.86
C ASP A 10 -15.81 -1.05 -12.75
N SER A 11 -14.87 -1.17 -11.81
CA SER A 11 -13.82 -0.18 -11.60
C SER A 11 -12.73 -0.23 -12.67
N ASP A 12 -12.21 0.95 -13.06
CA ASP A 12 -10.99 1.03 -13.88
C ASP A 12 -9.72 0.77 -13.04
N ILE A 13 -9.73 1.23 -11.79
CA ILE A 13 -8.64 1.10 -10.82
C ILE A 13 -9.22 0.65 -9.48
N ALA A 14 -8.61 -0.36 -8.87
CA ALA A 14 -8.83 -0.77 -7.49
C ALA A 14 -7.62 -0.36 -6.64
N VAL A 15 -7.85 0.49 -5.64
CA VAL A 15 -6.81 0.93 -4.69
C VAL A 15 -6.93 0.10 -3.41
N PHE A 16 -5.92 -0.74 -3.13
CA PHE A 16 -5.79 -1.46 -1.88
C PHE A 16 -4.99 -0.61 -0.90
N ALA A 17 -5.62 -0.22 0.20
CA ALA A 17 -4.99 0.59 1.23
C ALA A 17 -5.00 -0.13 2.57
N CYS A 18 -3.83 -0.41 3.14
CA CYS A 18 -3.69 -1.10 4.43
C CYS A 18 -2.43 -0.66 5.18
N PRO A 19 -2.37 -0.81 6.51
CA PRO A 19 -1.10 -0.80 7.23
C PRO A 19 -0.37 -2.13 7.03
N VAL A 20 0.95 -2.12 7.16
CA VAL A 20 1.75 -3.35 7.34
C VAL A 20 1.52 -3.88 8.76
N TYR A 21 1.09 -5.13 8.88
CA TYR A 21 1.04 -5.86 10.15
C TYR A 21 1.78 -7.19 10.01
N PHE A 22 2.76 -7.42 10.89
CA PHE A 22 3.63 -8.59 10.84
C PHE A 22 4.20 -8.84 9.44
N ASP A 23 4.81 -7.80 8.88
CA ASP A 23 5.45 -7.78 7.55
C ASP A 23 4.53 -8.13 6.36
N ASN A 24 3.20 -8.06 6.52
CA ASN A 24 2.27 -8.38 5.43
C ASN A 24 0.94 -7.62 5.55
N VAL A 25 0.04 -7.88 4.60
CA VAL A 25 -1.30 -7.33 4.58
C VAL A 25 -2.12 -7.83 5.79
N PRO A 26 -2.97 -6.99 6.39
CA PRO A 26 -3.81 -7.41 7.50
C PRO A 26 -4.80 -8.51 7.11
N ALA A 27 -5.19 -9.36 8.06
CA ALA A 27 -6.13 -10.46 7.82
C ALA A 27 -7.44 -10.01 7.17
N VAL A 28 -7.96 -8.83 7.55
CA VAL A 28 -9.17 -8.26 6.92
C VAL A 28 -8.99 -7.94 5.44
N MET A 29 -7.81 -7.46 5.04
CA MET A 29 -7.46 -7.21 3.64
C MET A 29 -7.36 -8.52 2.88
N LYS A 30 -6.66 -9.51 3.46
CA LYS A 30 -6.53 -10.85 2.86
C LYS A 30 -7.88 -11.54 2.68
N ASN A 31 -8.77 -11.43 3.66
CA ASN A 31 -10.14 -11.95 3.58
C ASN A 31 -10.93 -11.33 2.41
N PHE A 32 -10.78 -10.03 2.16
CA PHE A 32 -11.41 -9.40 1.00
C PHE A 32 -10.84 -9.95 -0.31
N ILE A 33 -9.51 -10.02 -0.43
CA ILE A 33 -8.81 -10.51 -1.62
C ILE A 33 -9.19 -11.97 -1.94
N ASP A 34 -9.23 -12.85 -0.94
CA ASP A 34 -9.58 -14.27 -1.16
C ASP A 34 -11.01 -14.43 -1.67
N ARG A 35 -11.91 -13.55 -1.24
CA ARG A 35 -13.31 -13.52 -1.69
C ARG A 35 -13.48 -12.96 -3.09
N LEU A 36 -12.43 -12.42 -3.71
CA LEU A 36 -12.41 -12.06 -5.14
C LEU A 36 -12.18 -13.28 -6.05
N SER A 37 -11.84 -14.46 -5.51
CA SER A 37 -11.63 -15.68 -6.30
C SER A 37 -12.67 -15.96 -7.40
N PRO A 38 -13.99 -15.69 -7.22
CA PRO A 38 -14.98 -15.87 -8.28
C PRO A 38 -14.74 -15.09 -9.58
N ILE A 39 -13.86 -14.08 -9.59
CA ILE A 39 -13.49 -13.35 -10.81
C ILE A 39 -12.60 -14.15 -11.77
N LEU A 40 -12.19 -15.36 -11.36
CA LEU A 40 -11.37 -16.28 -12.15
C LEU A 40 -12.17 -17.53 -12.53
N LEU A 41 -11.75 -18.19 -13.60
CA LEU A 41 -12.26 -19.53 -13.94
C LEU A 41 -11.51 -20.60 -13.14
N PRO A 42 -12.12 -21.76 -12.85
CA PRO A 42 -11.42 -22.87 -12.20
C PRO A 42 -10.37 -23.53 -13.10
N HIS A 43 -10.40 -23.28 -14.42
CA HIS A 43 -9.42 -23.80 -15.38
C HIS A 43 -8.05 -23.13 -15.19
N PHE A 44 -6.99 -23.82 -15.61
CA PHE A 44 -5.62 -23.34 -15.53
C PHE A 44 -5.07 -22.98 -16.92
N GLU A 45 -4.14 -22.03 -16.94
CA GLU A 45 -3.33 -21.66 -18.10
C GLU A 45 -1.87 -21.43 -17.66
N GLU A 46 -0.97 -21.51 -18.63
CA GLU A 46 0.44 -21.13 -18.48
C GLU A 46 0.62 -19.67 -18.94
N ASP A 47 1.36 -18.87 -18.18
CA ASP A 47 1.64 -17.47 -18.52
C ASP A 47 2.92 -17.30 -19.35
N GLU A 48 3.27 -16.06 -19.71
CA GLU A 48 4.47 -15.78 -20.51
C GLU A 48 5.81 -16.16 -19.85
N ASN A 49 5.82 -16.44 -18.55
CA ASN A 49 7.02 -16.84 -17.80
C ASN A 49 7.10 -18.37 -17.59
N GLY A 50 6.17 -19.14 -18.15
CA GLY A 50 6.09 -20.59 -17.95
C GLY A 50 5.50 -21.00 -16.60
N GLU A 51 4.80 -20.08 -15.93
CA GLU A 51 4.15 -20.34 -14.65
C GLU A 51 2.63 -20.52 -14.81
N TYR A 52 2.04 -21.37 -13.97
CA TYR A 52 0.60 -21.65 -14.05
C TYR A 52 -0.24 -20.65 -13.23
N ARG A 53 -1.45 -20.35 -13.71
CA ARG A 53 -2.47 -19.55 -13.00
C ARG A 53 -3.87 -19.97 -13.45
N HIS A 54 -4.89 -19.50 -12.74
CA HIS A 54 -6.27 -19.65 -13.19
C HIS A 54 -6.55 -18.79 -14.42
N ALA A 55 -7.31 -19.31 -15.38
CA ALA A 55 -7.71 -18.58 -16.57
C ALA A 55 -8.65 -17.40 -16.22
N LYS A 56 -8.58 -16.32 -17.02
CA LYS A 56 -9.45 -15.15 -16.83
C LYS A 56 -10.93 -15.51 -17.05
N ARG A 57 -11.82 -15.02 -16.19
CA ARG A 57 -13.29 -15.11 -16.41
C ARG A 57 -13.84 -13.91 -17.18
N TYR A 58 -13.25 -12.74 -16.94
CA TYR A 58 -13.67 -11.48 -17.52
C TYR A 58 -12.54 -10.91 -18.37
N GLU A 59 -12.91 -10.23 -19.47
CA GLU A 59 -11.92 -9.60 -20.36
C GLU A 59 -11.16 -8.45 -19.69
N LYS A 60 -11.79 -7.79 -18.72
CA LYS A 60 -11.20 -6.68 -17.98
C LYS A 60 -11.34 -6.92 -16.48
N CYS A 61 -10.22 -6.78 -15.78
CA CYS A 61 -10.17 -6.56 -14.33
C CYS A 61 -9.61 -5.16 -14.06
N PRO A 62 -9.94 -4.53 -12.91
CA PRO A 62 -9.38 -3.23 -12.55
C PRO A 62 -7.84 -3.31 -12.46
N LYS A 63 -7.18 -2.22 -12.84
CA LYS A 63 -5.75 -2.04 -12.55
C LYS A 63 -5.55 -1.87 -11.05
N ILE A 64 -4.46 -2.38 -10.52
CA ILE A 64 -4.19 -2.39 -9.08
C ILE A 64 -3.29 -1.22 -8.72
N VAL A 65 -3.66 -0.51 -7.65
CA VAL A 65 -2.79 0.40 -6.92
C VAL A 65 -2.72 -0.09 -5.48
N VAL A 66 -1.53 -0.06 -4.88
CA VAL A 66 -1.36 -0.31 -3.44
C VAL A 66 -0.84 0.93 -2.74
N ILE A 67 -1.45 1.24 -1.59
CA ILE A 67 -0.96 2.24 -0.65
C ILE A 67 -0.77 1.55 0.70
N SER A 68 0.44 1.55 1.23
CA SER A 68 0.71 0.96 2.54
C SER A 68 1.52 1.86 3.46
N ASN A 69 1.28 1.69 4.76
CA ASN A 69 1.90 2.45 5.82
C ASN A 69 2.54 1.51 6.85
N ALA A 70 3.77 1.79 7.26
CA ALA A 70 4.48 1.06 8.30
C ALA A 70 4.88 2.00 9.44
N GLY A 71 4.78 1.52 10.67
CA GLY A 71 5.24 2.26 11.84
C GLY A 71 6.77 2.41 11.88
N LEU A 72 7.51 1.46 11.32
CA LEU A 72 8.97 1.51 11.25
C LEU A 72 9.44 2.37 10.05
N PRO A 73 10.64 2.97 10.13
CA PRO A 73 11.25 3.66 8.99
C PRO A 73 11.78 2.66 7.96
N GLY A 74 11.90 3.10 6.71
CA GLY A 74 12.52 2.32 5.62
C GLY A 74 11.53 1.59 4.70
N GLN A 75 11.97 1.33 3.47
CA GLN A 75 11.17 0.66 2.43
C GLN A 75 11.18 -0.87 2.54
N THR A 76 12.13 -1.44 3.29
CA THR A 76 12.23 -2.89 3.49
C THR A 76 11.00 -3.49 4.17
N ASN A 77 10.27 -2.70 4.97
CA ASN A 77 9.02 -3.11 5.61
C ASN A 77 7.91 -3.54 4.62
N PHE A 78 8.04 -3.19 3.34
CA PHE A 78 7.01 -3.41 2.32
C PHE A 78 7.41 -4.47 1.29
N GLU A 79 8.57 -5.12 1.42
CA GLU A 79 9.07 -6.06 0.40
C GLU A 79 8.10 -7.22 0.14
N VAL A 80 7.52 -7.76 1.21
CA VAL A 80 6.52 -8.85 1.13
C VAL A 80 5.22 -8.36 0.50
N GLU A 81 4.69 -7.20 0.92
CA GLU A 81 3.47 -6.65 0.33
C GLU A 81 3.68 -6.30 -1.16
N SER A 82 4.84 -5.75 -1.50
CA SER A 82 5.23 -5.42 -2.87
C SER A 82 5.28 -6.65 -3.76
N LEU A 83 5.90 -7.74 -3.28
CA LEU A 83 5.87 -9.02 -3.98
C LEU A 83 4.43 -9.55 -4.07
N PHE A 84 3.68 -9.51 -2.97
CA PHE A 84 2.31 -10.00 -2.90
C PHE A 84 1.41 -9.33 -3.95
N PHE A 85 1.41 -8.00 -4.03
CA PHE A 85 0.58 -7.28 -5.00
C PHE A 85 1.03 -7.47 -6.45
N ARG A 86 2.34 -7.64 -6.72
CA ARG A 86 2.82 -8.05 -8.05
C ARG A 86 2.28 -9.42 -8.45
N ARG A 87 2.31 -10.39 -7.53
CA ARG A 87 1.76 -11.74 -7.75
C ARG A 87 0.23 -11.73 -7.86
N LEU A 88 -0.44 -10.85 -7.12
CA LEU A 88 -1.89 -10.68 -7.19
C LEU A 88 -2.32 -10.10 -8.55
N ALA A 89 -1.65 -9.07 -9.04
CA ALA A 89 -1.92 -8.49 -10.36
C ALA A 89 -1.76 -9.54 -11.47
N ARG A 90 -0.67 -10.33 -11.43
CA ARG A 90 -0.48 -11.49 -12.32
C ARG A 90 -1.64 -12.48 -12.24
N THR A 91 -2.09 -12.81 -11.03
CA THR A 91 -3.18 -13.76 -10.79
C THR A 91 -4.51 -13.28 -11.38
N PHE A 92 -4.77 -11.97 -11.32
CA PHE A 92 -5.98 -11.34 -11.85
C PHE A 92 -5.87 -10.86 -13.30
N HIS A 93 -4.80 -11.23 -14.02
CA HIS A 93 -4.59 -10.84 -15.43
C HIS A 93 -4.66 -9.32 -15.61
N THR A 94 -4.07 -8.59 -14.66
CA THR A 94 -4.09 -7.13 -14.62
C THR A 94 -2.71 -6.59 -14.23
N GLU A 95 -2.60 -5.26 -14.21
CA GLU A 95 -1.36 -4.55 -13.94
C GLU A 95 -1.36 -3.92 -12.55
N LEU A 96 -0.25 -4.04 -11.83
CA LEU A 96 0.07 -3.21 -10.67
C LEU A 96 0.69 -1.90 -11.18
N ILE A 97 -0.11 -0.83 -11.19
CA ILE A 97 0.29 0.42 -11.85
C ILE A 97 0.92 1.45 -10.91
N ALA A 98 0.75 1.30 -9.60
CA ALA A 98 1.43 2.15 -8.62
C ALA A 98 1.54 1.46 -7.26
N GLU A 99 2.69 1.68 -6.62
CA GLU A 99 2.98 1.30 -5.25
C GLU A 99 3.35 2.58 -4.48
N ILE A 100 2.65 2.87 -3.38
CA ILE A 100 2.92 4.02 -2.52
C ILE A 100 3.14 3.50 -1.10
N TYR A 101 4.40 3.47 -0.68
CA TYR A 101 4.80 2.93 0.60
C TYR A 101 5.39 3.99 1.51
N ARG A 102 4.83 4.10 2.72
CA ARG A 102 5.22 5.11 3.69
C ARG A 102 5.64 4.47 5.00
N GLY A 103 6.94 4.43 5.26
CA GLY A 103 7.45 4.21 6.62
C GLY A 103 7.22 5.44 7.51
N GLU A 104 7.60 5.34 8.78
CA GLU A 104 7.46 6.43 9.77
C GLU A 104 6.00 6.80 10.09
N GLY A 105 5.05 5.88 9.91
CA GLY A 105 3.61 6.17 9.93
C GLY A 105 3.07 6.89 11.16
N GLU A 106 3.72 6.74 12.32
CA GLU A 106 3.29 7.39 13.57
C GLU A 106 3.49 8.92 13.53
N ILE A 107 4.38 9.42 12.66
CA ILE A 107 4.62 10.86 12.48
C ILE A 107 3.36 11.63 12.09
N PHE A 108 2.39 10.96 11.44
CA PHE A 108 1.12 11.57 11.03
C PHE A 108 0.18 11.86 12.21
N ARG A 109 0.42 11.25 13.39
CA ARG A 109 -0.28 11.60 14.64
C ARG A 109 0.19 12.95 15.18
N GLY A 110 1.45 13.31 14.97
CA GLY A 110 2.05 14.59 15.37
C GLY A 110 1.69 15.80 14.50
N LYS A 111 0.49 15.82 13.90
CA LYS A 111 0.06 16.85 12.91
C LYS A 111 0.09 18.29 13.45
N ASP A 112 -0.02 18.45 14.77
CA ASP A 112 -0.03 19.75 15.45
C ASP A 112 1.37 20.20 15.89
N ASN A 113 2.38 19.33 15.76
CA ASN A 113 3.78 19.69 15.99
C ASN A 113 4.26 20.69 14.92
N ILE A 114 4.78 21.84 15.37
CA ILE A 114 5.20 22.97 14.52
C ILE A 114 6.28 22.55 13.50
N MET A 115 7.18 21.64 13.88
CA MET A 115 8.26 21.15 13.02
C MET A 115 7.75 20.16 11.97
N LEU A 116 6.80 19.29 12.34
CA LEU A 116 6.27 18.24 11.46
C LEU A 116 5.24 18.77 10.47
N LYS A 117 4.41 19.73 10.88
CA LYS A 117 3.31 20.30 10.08
C LYS A 117 3.72 20.70 8.64
N PRO A 118 4.82 21.46 8.40
CA PRO A 118 5.23 21.80 7.04
C PRO A 118 5.70 20.57 6.24
N LEU A 119 6.39 19.62 6.87
CA LEU A 119 6.87 18.39 6.23
C LEU A 119 5.71 17.50 5.80
N LEU A 120 4.75 17.27 6.70
CA LEU A 120 3.51 16.53 6.40
C LEU A 120 2.68 17.24 5.34
N GLY A 121 2.64 18.58 5.36
CA GLY A 121 1.98 19.39 4.34
C GLY A 121 2.60 19.20 2.96
N LYS A 122 3.93 19.19 2.87
CA LYS A 122 4.67 18.89 1.62
C LYS A 122 4.38 17.48 1.13
N TYR A 123 4.43 16.48 2.01
CA TYR A 123 4.15 15.09 1.64
C TYR A 123 2.70 14.88 1.17
N LYS A 124 1.71 15.49 1.84
CA LYS A 124 0.30 15.45 1.40
C LYS A 124 0.08 16.08 0.02
N LYS A 125 0.80 17.16 -0.31
CA LYS A 125 0.76 17.75 -1.65
C LYS A 125 1.35 16.79 -2.69
N LEU A 126 2.45 16.12 -2.36
CA LEU A 126 3.06 15.10 -3.20
C LEU A 126 2.13 13.90 -3.42
N LEU A 127 1.48 13.38 -2.38
CA LEU A 127 0.47 12.31 -2.50
C LEU A 127 -0.68 12.71 -3.42
N ARG A 128 -1.18 13.95 -3.33
CA ARG A 128 -2.22 14.44 -4.25
C ARG A 128 -1.73 14.46 -5.70
N TYR A 129 -0.48 14.85 -5.92
CA TYR A 129 0.13 14.83 -7.24
C TYR A 129 0.31 13.39 -7.78
N ALA A 130 0.75 12.46 -6.93
CA ALA A 130 0.82 11.04 -7.28
C ALA A 130 -0.55 10.47 -7.70
N GLY A 131 -1.61 10.82 -6.98
CA GLY A 131 -2.98 10.48 -7.37
C GLY A 131 -3.38 11.03 -8.75
N LYS A 132 -2.94 12.25 -9.08
CA LYS A 132 -3.13 12.84 -10.41
C LYS A 132 -2.43 12.01 -11.50
N GLU A 133 -1.16 11.65 -11.29
CA GLU A 133 -0.41 10.82 -12.25
C GLU A 133 -1.06 9.45 -12.48
N ILE A 134 -1.54 8.80 -11.41
CA ILE A 134 -2.25 7.52 -11.50
C ILE A 134 -3.50 7.63 -12.36
N VAL A 135 -4.28 8.71 -12.21
CA VAL A 135 -5.52 8.91 -12.97
C VAL A 135 -5.22 9.27 -14.43
N GLU A 136 -4.27 10.17 -14.68
CA GLU A 136 -3.99 10.69 -16.03
C GLU A 136 -3.13 9.73 -16.87
N TYR A 137 -2.14 9.08 -16.26
CA TYR A 137 -1.09 8.33 -16.96
C TYR A 137 -1.09 6.84 -16.63
N ARG A 138 -1.89 6.40 -15.66
CA ARG A 138 -1.94 5.00 -15.18
C ARG A 138 -0.56 4.48 -14.74
N MET A 139 0.28 5.36 -14.22
CA MET A 139 1.60 5.06 -13.67
C MET A 139 2.07 6.21 -12.79
N LEU A 140 3.05 5.96 -11.92
CA LEU A 140 3.82 7.01 -11.25
C LEU A 140 5.12 7.27 -12.01
N SER A 141 5.53 8.54 -12.09
CA SER A 141 6.86 8.84 -12.62
C SER A 141 7.96 8.41 -11.64
N GLU A 142 9.13 8.04 -12.14
CA GLU A 142 10.29 7.72 -11.28
C GLU A 142 10.61 8.84 -10.30
N LYS A 143 10.43 10.09 -10.74
CA LYS A 143 10.61 11.27 -9.90
C LYS A 143 9.63 11.24 -8.73
N THR A 144 8.34 11.02 -8.98
CA THR A 144 7.32 10.95 -7.92
C THR A 144 7.60 9.79 -6.97
N ILE A 145 7.96 8.61 -7.47
CA ILE A 145 8.33 7.45 -6.63
C ILE A 145 9.49 7.81 -5.70
N LYS A 146 10.60 8.32 -6.26
CA LYS A 146 11.79 8.73 -5.49
C LYS A 146 11.46 9.80 -4.45
N GLU A 147 10.59 10.76 -4.76
CA GLU A 147 10.17 11.77 -3.78
C GLU A 147 9.24 11.20 -2.69
N LEU A 148 8.37 10.24 -3.03
CA LEU A 148 7.45 9.61 -2.09
C LEU A 148 8.20 8.73 -1.08
N GLU A 149 9.27 8.07 -1.49
CA GLU A 149 10.04 7.14 -0.67
C GLU A 149 11.00 7.82 0.33
N LYS A 150 11.36 9.09 0.07
CA LYS A 150 12.22 9.88 0.97
C LYS A 150 11.66 9.87 2.39
N GLN A 151 12.54 9.65 3.36
CA GLN A 151 12.15 9.75 4.78
C GLN A 151 11.74 11.19 5.10
N ILE A 152 10.69 11.33 5.90
CA ILE A 152 10.21 12.63 6.36
C ILE A 152 11.17 13.18 7.41
N VAL A 153 11.71 12.31 8.27
CA VAL A 153 12.74 12.64 9.25
C VAL A 153 13.88 11.61 9.18
N PRO A 154 15.08 11.90 9.73
CA PRO A 154 16.13 10.90 9.82
C PRO A 154 15.67 9.67 10.63
N PRO A 155 15.89 8.42 10.15
CA PRO A 155 15.47 7.22 10.86
C PRO A 155 15.99 7.12 12.31
N SER A 156 17.21 7.59 12.56
CA SER A 156 17.79 7.62 13.90
C SER A 156 17.03 8.55 14.86
N LEU A 157 16.56 9.70 14.37
CA LEU A 157 15.72 10.60 15.16
C LEU A 157 14.32 10.04 15.36
N TYR A 158 13.75 9.42 14.33
CA TYR A 158 12.45 8.76 14.43
C TYR A 158 12.45 7.70 15.53
N ILE A 159 13.44 6.81 15.54
CA ILE A 159 13.55 5.73 16.53
C ILE A 159 13.83 6.29 17.92
N LYS A 160 14.72 7.29 18.04
CA LYS A 160 15.00 7.94 19.32
C LYS A 160 13.73 8.52 19.95
N PHE A 161 13.02 9.38 19.21
CA PHE A 161 11.81 10.04 19.73
C PHE A 161 10.65 9.06 19.94
N GLY A 162 10.56 8.01 19.12
CA GLY A 162 9.60 6.93 19.32
C GLY A 162 9.82 6.19 20.64
N ASN A 163 11.07 5.87 20.97
CA ASN A 163 11.40 5.22 22.24
C ASN A 163 11.16 6.15 23.44
N GLU A 164 11.58 7.42 23.36
CA GLU A 164 11.33 8.41 24.42
C GLU A 164 9.83 8.57 24.72
N GLU A 165 8.98 8.50 23.69
CA GLU A 165 7.52 8.56 23.86
C GLU A 165 6.96 7.28 24.49
N TRP A 166 7.48 6.10 24.15
CA TRP A 166 7.10 4.85 24.80
C TRP A 166 7.53 4.77 26.26
N ASP A 167 8.74 5.25 26.58
CA ASP A 167 9.23 5.35 27.95
C ASP A 167 8.27 6.24 28.77
N ARG A 168 7.92 7.42 28.24
CA ARG A 168 6.95 8.35 28.87
C ARG A 168 5.58 7.70 29.09
N GLN A 169 5.03 7.00 28.09
CA GLN A 169 3.74 6.32 28.23
C GLN A 169 3.80 5.19 29.25
N SER A 170 4.91 4.48 29.34
CA SER A 170 5.12 3.41 30.32
C SER A 170 5.15 3.97 31.75
N GLU A 171 5.86 5.07 31.96
CA GLU A 171 5.89 5.79 33.26
C GLU A 171 4.50 6.30 33.67
N GLU A 172 3.67 6.71 32.70
CA GLU A 172 2.30 7.19 32.94
C GLU A 172 1.26 6.07 33.08
N GLY A 173 1.65 4.80 32.97
CA GLY A 173 0.73 3.65 32.98
C GLY A 173 -0.22 3.62 31.78
N ARG A 174 0.21 4.17 30.64
CA ARG A 174 -0.53 4.23 29.36
C ARG A 174 0.07 3.33 28.28
N ALA A 175 1.17 2.65 28.58
CA ALA A 175 1.66 1.58 27.72
C ALA A 175 0.76 0.35 27.93
N ASP A 176 -0.02 0.01 26.90
CA ASP A 176 -0.78 -1.24 26.81
C ASP A 176 0.13 -2.44 26.54
#